data_AF-A0A7W2EHY5-F1
#
_entry.id   AF-A0A7W2EHY5-F1
#
_cell.length_a   1.000
_cell.length_b   1.000
_cell.length_c   1.000
_cell.angle_alpha   90.00
_cell.angle_beta   90.00
_cell.angle_gamma   90.00
#
_symmetry.space_group_name_H-M   'P 1'
#
loop_
_entity.id
_entity.type
_entity.pdbx_description
1 polymer ?
#
loop_
_entity_poly.entity_id
_entity_poly.type
_entity_poly.pdbx_seq_one_letter_code
_entity_poly.pdbx_strand_id
1 'polypeptide(L)'
;MPFKNVEACIDKHGPEQALPSKTFQPAFTGKSSNNAGFLTAILRAEGLLSAAPDGEGRHIIAGNWAEWKSSVLALAGQKIEAAAPSVAEASKEDAATASNDTSNPGESPRRKK
;
A
#
# COMPACT_ATOMS: atom_id res chain seq x y z
N MET A 1 4.64 0.26 8.52
CA MET A 1 4.42 1.62 9.06
C MET A 1 3.58 1.54 10.30
N PRO A 2 3.80 2.39 11.32
CA PRO A 2 2.91 2.44 12.48
C PRO A 2 1.52 2.95 12.11
N PHE A 3 0.46 2.26 12.53
CA PHE A 3 -0.94 2.67 12.27
C PHE A 3 -1.25 4.07 12.83
N LYS A 4 -0.61 4.46 13.95
CA LYS A 4 -0.70 5.81 14.53
C LYS A 4 -0.41 6.95 13.55
N ASN A 5 0.44 6.71 12.55
CA ASN A 5 0.77 7.74 11.56
C ASN A 5 -0.40 7.98 10.59
N VAL A 6 -1.20 6.94 10.34
CA VAL A 6 -2.43 7.02 9.54
C VAL A 6 -3.50 7.78 10.32
N GLU A 7 -3.68 7.46 11.62
CA GLU A 7 -4.57 8.17 12.55
C GLU A 7 -4.22 9.68 12.60
N ALA A 8 -2.94 10.02 12.75
CA ALA A 8 -2.50 11.43 12.76
C ALA A 8 -2.74 12.18 11.44
N CYS A 9 -2.93 11.48 10.31
CA CYS A 9 -3.28 12.11 9.04
C CYS A 9 -4.75 12.52 9.00
N ILE A 10 -5.64 11.81 9.70
CA ILE A 10 -7.09 12.06 9.69
C ILE A 10 -7.54 12.98 10.83
N ASP A 11 -6.84 13.00 11.97
CA ASP A 11 -7.18 13.87 13.12
C ASP A 11 -7.22 15.36 12.77
N LYS A 12 -6.55 15.73 11.68
CA LYS A 12 -6.50 17.11 11.15
C LYS A 12 -7.74 17.49 10.34
N HIS A 13 -8.67 16.56 10.14
CA HIS A 13 -9.78 16.69 9.23
C HIS A 13 -11.12 16.34 9.90
N GLY A 14 -12.17 17.07 9.51
CA GLY A 14 -13.53 16.79 9.97
C GLY A 14 -14.14 15.57 9.27
N PRO A 15 -15.15 14.91 9.87
CA PRO A 15 -15.74 13.68 9.36
C PRO A 15 -16.34 13.81 7.95
N GLU A 16 -16.91 14.96 7.61
CA GLU A 16 -17.52 15.21 6.29
C GLU A 16 -16.59 15.95 5.31
N GLN A 17 -15.35 16.23 5.71
CA GLN A 17 -14.42 16.93 4.84
C GLN A 17 -13.86 15.98 3.78
N ALA A 18 -13.98 16.34 2.51
CA ALA A 18 -13.40 15.57 1.41
C ALA A 18 -11.86 15.60 1.43
N LEU A 19 -11.25 14.42 1.53
CA LEU A 19 -9.81 14.18 1.62
C LEU A 19 -9.27 13.62 0.30
N PRO A 20 -8.18 14.21 -0.25
CA PRO A 20 -7.41 13.56 -1.31
C PRO A 20 -6.58 12.41 -0.73
N SER A 21 -6.28 11.39 -1.52
CA SER A 21 -5.40 10.29 -1.06
C SER A 21 -4.02 10.80 -0.61
N LYS A 22 -3.52 11.89 -1.23
CA LYS A 22 -2.25 12.54 -0.86
C LYS A 22 -2.16 12.96 0.61
N THR A 23 -3.29 13.14 1.32
CA THR A 23 -3.32 13.40 2.76
C THR A 23 -2.55 12.35 3.56
N PHE A 24 -2.50 11.10 3.08
CA PHE A 24 -1.82 10.00 3.74
C PHE A 24 -0.33 9.85 3.39
N GLN A 25 0.22 10.68 2.50
CA GLN A 25 1.65 10.63 2.16
C GLN A 25 2.58 10.73 3.39
N PRO A 26 2.33 11.62 4.38
CA PRO A 26 3.17 11.73 5.58
C PRO A 26 3.16 10.48 6.46
N ALA A 27 2.20 9.57 6.27
CA ALA A 27 2.23 8.30 7.00
C ALA A 27 3.44 7.45 6.59
N PHE A 28 3.94 7.63 5.36
CA PHE A 28 5.01 6.88 4.72
C PHE A 28 6.41 7.50 4.84
N THR A 29 7.40 6.62 5.04
CA THR A 29 8.82 6.96 4.97
C THR A 29 9.33 6.97 3.53
N GLY A 30 8.73 6.16 2.64
CA GLY A 30 9.10 6.07 1.22
C GLY A 30 8.43 7.13 0.35
N LYS A 31 9.04 7.46 -0.80
CA LYS A 31 8.63 8.55 -1.70
C LYS A 31 7.66 8.13 -2.83
N SER A 32 7.16 6.89 -2.81
CA SER A 32 6.29 6.41 -3.89
C SER A 32 4.96 7.18 -3.90
N SER A 33 4.61 7.73 -5.06
CA SER A 33 3.34 8.43 -5.28
C SER A 33 2.12 7.50 -5.09
N ASN A 34 2.31 6.18 -5.22
CA ASN A 34 1.21 5.21 -5.20
C ASN A 34 0.83 4.75 -3.79
N ASN A 35 1.72 4.91 -2.81
CA ASN A 35 1.52 4.46 -1.43
C ASN A 35 0.20 4.98 -0.83
N ALA A 36 -0.02 6.29 -0.98
CA ALA A 36 -1.21 6.96 -0.51
C ALA A 36 -2.50 6.40 -1.14
N GLY A 37 -2.50 6.13 -2.45
CA GLY A 37 -3.67 5.61 -3.16
C GLY A 37 -4.00 4.16 -2.79
N PHE A 38 -2.97 3.32 -2.59
CA PHE A 38 -3.19 1.96 -2.11
C PHE A 38 -3.74 1.94 -0.68
N LEU A 39 -3.23 2.80 0.19
CA LEU A 39 -3.76 2.91 1.54
C LEU A 39 -5.22 3.34 1.54
N THR A 40 -5.61 4.34 0.75
CA THR A 40 -7.02 4.75 0.70
C THR A 40 -7.94 3.69 0.11
N ALA A 41 -7.45 2.86 -0.81
CA ALA A 41 -8.20 1.71 -1.31
C ALA A 41 -8.46 0.69 -0.20
N ILE A 42 -7.43 0.35 0.60
CA ILE A 42 -7.55 -0.56 1.75
C ILE A 42 -8.51 0.02 2.80
N LEU A 43 -8.32 1.28 3.20
CA LEU A 43 -9.18 1.91 4.20
C LEU A 43 -10.64 2.01 3.75
N ARG A 44 -10.90 2.16 2.44
CA ARG A 44 -12.26 2.05 1.89
C ARG A 44 -12.82 0.64 1.98
N ALA A 45 -12.02 -0.38 1.65
CA ALA A 45 -12.45 -1.78 1.75
C ALA A 45 -12.77 -2.17 3.20
N GLU A 46 -12.01 -1.64 4.15
CA GLU A 46 -12.22 -1.82 5.60
C GLU A 46 -13.37 -0.97 6.16
N GLY A 47 -14.03 -0.13 5.36
CA GLY A 47 -15.14 0.73 5.79
C GLY A 47 -14.73 1.95 6.64
N LEU A 48 -13.44 2.22 6.76
CA LEU A 48 -12.88 3.37 7.50
C LEU A 48 -12.89 4.67 6.68
N LEU A 49 -13.03 4.56 5.37
CA LEU A 49 -13.24 5.66 4.45
C LEU A 49 -14.42 5.35 3.53
N SER A 50 -15.14 6.38 3.09
CA SER A 50 -16.14 6.27 2.02
C SER A 50 -15.74 7.13 0.81
N ALA A 51 -16.47 7.01 -0.29
CA ALA A 51 -16.35 7.95 -1.39
C ALA A 51 -17.01 9.28 -1.03
N ALA A 52 -16.31 10.39 -1.30
CA ALA A 52 -16.91 11.70 -1.15
C ALA A 52 -17.92 11.94 -2.29
N PRO A 53 -19.04 12.62 -2.03
CA PRO A 53 -20.04 12.92 -3.07
C PRO A 53 -19.51 13.93 -4.11
N ASP A 54 -18.62 14.84 -3.70
CA ASP A 54 -18.19 16.00 -4.50
C ASP A 54 -16.94 15.78 -5.37
N GLY A 55 -16.51 14.54 -5.61
CA GLY A 55 -15.44 14.31 -6.57
C GLY A 55 -14.86 12.92 -6.64
N GLU A 56 -14.59 12.49 -7.88
CA GLU A 56 -13.89 11.26 -8.17
C GLU A 56 -12.49 11.26 -7.52
N GLY A 57 -12.14 10.16 -6.85
CA GLY A 57 -10.86 10.04 -6.12
C GLY A 57 -10.78 10.80 -4.79
N ARG A 58 -11.89 11.35 -4.28
CA ARG A 58 -11.97 11.95 -2.94
C ARG A 58 -12.60 11.01 -1.93
N HIS A 59 -12.22 11.14 -0.67
CA HIS A 59 -12.64 10.27 0.42
C HIS A 59 -13.23 11.08 1.57
N ILE A 60 -14.18 10.52 2.32
CA ILE A 60 -14.61 11.07 3.61
C ILE A 60 -14.30 10.05 4.70
N ILE A 61 -14.09 10.54 5.93
CA ILE A 61 -13.86 9.66 7.08
C ILE A 61 -15.17 8.94 7.38
N ALA A 62 -15.10 7.63 7.52
CA ALA A 62 -16.25 6.79 7.81
C ALA A 62 -15.94 5.75 8.89
N GLY A 63 -16.98 5.07 9.36
CA GLY A 63 -16.85 3.98 10.33
C GLY A 63 -16.32 4.43 11.70
N ASN A 64 -16.13 3.44 12.58
CA ASN A 64 -15.56 3.64 13.90
C ASN A 64 -14.15 3.04 13.96
N TRP A 65 -13.15 3.92 13.91
CA TRP A 65 -11.74 3.53 13.86
C TRP A 65 -11.27 2.79 15.12
N ALA A 66 -11.79 3.17 16.28
CA ALA A 66 -11.44 2.52 17.54
C ALA A 66 -12.01 1.09 17.60
N GLU A 67 -13.27 0.92 17.22
CA GLU A 67 -13.94 -0.37 17.18
C GLU A 67 -13.33 -1.31 16.14
N TRP A 68 -13.01 -0.80 14.94
CA TRP A 68 -12.30 -1.56 13.92
C TRP A 68 -10.92 -2.04 14.42
N LYS A 69 -10.18 -1.18 15.11
CA LYS A 69 -8.86 -1.55 15.64
C LYS A 69 -8.97 -2.66 16.67
N SER A 70 -9.96 -2.58 17.56
CA SER A 70 -10.25 -3.64 18.53
C SER A 70 -10.68 -4.94 17.85
N SER A 71 -11.50 -4.87 16.80
CA SER A 71 -11.96 -6.07 16.08
C SER A 71 -10.83 -6.77 15.34
N VAL A 72 -9.96 -6.02 14.66
CA VAL A 72 -8.78 -6.57 13.95
C VAL A 72 -7.80 -7.21 14.92
N LEU A 73 -7.56 -6.60 16.09
CA LEU A 73 -6.68 -7.17 17.11
C LEU A 73 -7.27 -8.41 17.79
N ALA A 74 -8.59 -8.60 17.74
CA ALA A 74 -9.26 -9.77 18.29
C ALA A 74 -9.25 -10.98 17.33
N LEU A 75 -8.81 -10.81 16.07
CA LEU A 75 -8.75 -11.90 15.10
C LEU A 75 -7.79 -13.00 15.58
N ALA A 76 -8.30 -14.23 15.63
CA ALA A 76 -7.50 -15.40 16.01
C ALA A 76 -6.45 -15.69 14.93
N GLY A 77 -5.17 -15.70 15.33
CA GLY A 77 -4.08 -16.12 14.46
C GLY A 77 -4.13 -17.61 14.15
N GLN A 78 -3.60 -18.01 12.99
CA GLN A 78 -3.35 -19.40 12.66
C GLN A 78 -1.93 -19.78 13.06
N LYS A 79 -1.78 -20.89 13.80
CA LYS A 79 -0.47 -21.42 14.16
C LYS A 79 0.16 -22.04 12.91
N ILE A 80 1.35 -21.56 12.54
CA ILE A 80 2.14 -22.18 11.47
C ILE A 80 3.11 -23.16 12.14
N GLU A 81 3.06 -24.42 11.72
CA GLU A 81 4.07 -25.40 12.12
C GLU A 81 5.31 -25.18 11.25
N ALA A 82 6.43 -24.82 11.87
CA ALA A 82 7.70 -24.74 11.18
C ALA A 82 8.12 -26.17 10.82
N ALA A 83 8.17 -26.49 9.52
CA ALA A 83 8.90 -27.66 9.06
C ALA A 83 10.34 -27.53 9.57
N ALA A 84 10.81 -28.55 10.30
CA ALA A 84 12.19 -28.62 10.75
C ALA A 84 13.12 -28.38 9.55
N PRO A 85 14.24 -27.65 9.73
CA PRO A 85 15.19 -27.42 8.64
C PRO A 85 15.72 -28.79 8.17
N SER A 86 15.24 -29.23 7.01
CA SER A 86 15.90 -30.27 6.23
C SER A 86 17.27 -29.71 5.87
N VAL A 87 18.32 -30.28 6.46
CA VAL A 87 19.72 -30.03 6.08
C VAL A 87 19.88 -30.54 4.65
N ALA A 88 19.61 -29.70 3.66
CA ALA A 88 19.99 -29.93 2.28
C ALA A 88 21.39 -29.35 2.11
N GLU A 89 22.35 -30.26 1.92
CA GLU A 89 23.76 -29.99 1.68
C GLU A 89 23.96 -28.97 0.55
N ALA A 90 24.88 -28.05 0.79
CA ALA A 90 25.38 -27.14 -0.22
C ALA A 90 26.23 -27.88 -1.24
N SER A 91 25.86 -27.83 -2.52
CA SER A 91 26.79 -27.95 -3.63
C SER A 91 26.93 -26.58 -4.31
N LYS A 92 28.16 -26.05 -4.25
CA LYS A 92 28.66 -24.95 -5.07
C LYS A 92 29.16 -25.48 -6.42
N GLU A 93 29.40 -24.53 -7.31
CA GLU A 93 30.16 -24.54 -8.58
C GLU A 93 29.31 -24.58 -9.85
N ASP A 94 29.58 -23.80 -10.90
CA ASP A 94 30.25 -22.50 -11.10
C ASP A 94 30.00 -22.10 -12.59
N ALA A 95 30.31 -20.85 -12.92
CA ALA A 95 30.76 -20.34 -14.24
C ALA A 95 29.74 -20.06 -15.37
N ALA A 96 29.42 -18.75 -15.48
CA ALA A 96 29.63 -17.85 -16.62
C ALA A 96 29.55 -18.39 -18.08
N THR A 97 28.87 -17.66 -18.98
CA THR A 97 29.46 -16.59 -19.85
C THR A 97 28.48 -16.14 -20.97
N ALA A 98 28.56 -14.86 -21.32
CA ALA A 98 28.26 -14.20 -22.61
C ALA A 98 26.82 -13.81 -22.99
N SER A 99 26.59 -12.49 -22.86
CA SER A 99 25.94 -11.57 -23.80
C SER A 99 25.50 -12.09 -25.17
N ASN A 100 24.32 -11.65 -25.61
CA ASN A 100 24.27 -10.92 -26.88
C ASN A 100 23.23 -9.80 -26.85
N ASP A 101 23.74 -8.61 -27.19
CA ASP A 101 23.05 -7.37 -27.54
C ASP A 101 22.39 -7.54 -28.92
N THR A 102 21.13 -7.15 -29.07
CA THR A 102 20.63 -6.58 -30.32
C THR A 102 19.39 -5.71 -30.06
N SER A 103 19.65 -4.42 -29.81
CA SER A 103 18.99 -3.26 -30.42
C SER A 103 17.77 -3.52 -31.36
N ASN A 104 16.61 -2.87 -31.13
CA ASN A 104 16.01 -1.84 -32.02
C ASN A 104 14.62 -1.33 -31.53
N PRO A 105 14.05 -0.23 -32.08
CA PRO A 105 13.46 0.85 -31.29
C PRO A 105 11.95 0.99 -31.51
N GLY A 106 11.27 1.72 -30.63
CA GLY A 106 9.85 1.97 -30.76
C GLY A 106 9.44 3.30 -30.13
N GLU A 107 10.28 4.32 -30.25
CA GLU A 107 9.94 5.67 -29.80
C GLU A 107 9.02 6.34 -30.84
N SER A 108 7.72 6.31 -30.59
CA SER A 108 6.74 7.11 -31.35
C SER A 108 6.56 8.48 -30.67
N PRO A 109 6.81 9.62 -31.35
CA PRO A 109 6.68 10.93 -30.75
C PRO A 109 5.20 11.32 -30.58
N ARG A 110 4.73 11.52 -29.34
CA ARG A 110 3.45 12.18 -29.08
C ARG A 110 3.58 13.68 -29.40
N ARG A 111 2.99 14.08 -30.54
CA ARG A 111 2.72 15.47 -30.91
C ARG A 111 2.00 16.19 -29.77
N LYS A 112 2.57 17.31 -29.31
CA LYS A 112 1.84 18.34 -28.57
C LYS A 112 1.03 19.16 -29.58
N LYS A 113 -0.28 19.30 -29.35
CA LYS A 113 -1.08 20.42 -29.80
C LYS A 113 -1.23 21.37 -28.63
#